data_AF-C3J9G3-F1
#
_entry.id   AF-C3J9G3-F1
#
_cell.length_a   1.000
_cell.length_b   1.000
_cell.length_c   1.000
_cell.angle_alpha   90.00
_cell.angle_beta   90.00
_cell.angle_gamma   90.00
#
_symmetry.space_group_name_H-M   'P 1'
#
loop_
_entity.id
_entity.type
_entity.pdbx_description
1 polymer ?
#
loop_
_entity_poly.entity_id
_entity_poly.type
_entity_poly.pdbx_seq_one_letter_code
_entity_poly.pdbx_strand_id
1 'polypeptide(L)'
;MNCSVYLFSGASAQHNQYPNDSLAPLFKRLVSLCTEPRQLVIHREGELVFYAYICLLEPTSGEYFGFALLVNGEQITGHFEQLLEFSEAQIQRLALEKTLLTLDDYGRLRRTEYSFASQVALLDRVVHHLRGEALALQIPLELLPPTDYSIEGSNYCSLPLAEGDNAILSATARYGVVAVVRNEVYQDSSLKQYSEQLNRLSTERDAARGELLALQSEYEKLLRQKKQYKKVSILTLCVVLLVLIGLGGFFFLGYNLRLVQQDAKEQTSQKEMLAKRNEKLEQDNQELAYSYQREQQEHREARSLLEGLAQDMPIIIKGAGVATTSQTTDRPNDFSSKARVDHCLWIAIEYKELEEATIDLRCDVYRAEDHYLMASVEIPLQTLLLGEGVRTVLSPGLVADWKEGSYRIEVLKGDQLVYSKPFRLI
;
A
#
# COMPACT_ATOMS: atom_id res chain seq x y z
N MET A 1 2.19 -53.48 -71.72
CA MET A 1 1.27 -52.38 -71.40
C MET A 1 1.88 -51.04 -71.78
N ASN A 2 1.38 -50.40 -72.85
CA ASN A 2 1.69 -49.00 -73.11
C ASN A 2 0.76 -48.12 -72.26
N CYS A 3 1.19 -47.82 -71.03
CA CYS A 3 0.40 -47.06 -70.06
C CYS A 3 1.00 -45.67 -69.80
N SER A 4 0.15 -44.65 -69.84
CA SER A 4 0.45 -43.29 -69.36
C SER A 4 -0.33 -43.01 -68.09
N VAL A 5 0.24 -42.24 -67.16
CA VAL A 5 -0.41 -41.92 -65.88
C VAL A 5 -0.76 -40.43 -65.85
N TYR A 6 -1.99 -40.14 -65.45
CA TYR A 6 -2.46 -38.79 -65.18
C TYR A 6 -2.73 -38.65 -63.69
N LEU A 7 -2.34 -37.52 -63.10
CA LEU A 7 -2.74 -37.09 -61.78
C LEU A 7 -3.72 -35.95 -61.94
N PHE A 8 -4.80 -35.95 -61.15
CA PHE A 8 -5.73 -34.83 -61.14
C PHE A 8 -6.29 -34.60 -59.75
N SER A 9 -6.52 -33.34 -59.44
CA SER A 9 -7.08 -32.95 -58.15
C SER A 9 -7.76 -31.60 -58.26
N GLY A 10 -8.78 -31.38 -57.45
CA GLY A 10 -9.53 -30.15 -57.52
C GLY A 10 -10.47 -29.95 -56.34
N ALA A 11 -11.07 -28.77 -56.32
CA ALA A 11 -12.10 -28.37 -55.38
C ALA A 11 -13.08 -27.47 -56.11
N SER A 12 -14.36 -27.86 -56.16
CA SER A 12 -15.43 -27.08 -56.82
C SER A 12 -15.06 -26.65 -58.26
N ALA A 13 -14.64 -25.39 -58.47
CA ALA A 13 -14.30 -24.82 -59.78
C ALA A 13 -12.82 -24.98 -60.20
N GLN A 14 -11.92 -25.27 -59.25
CA GLN A 14 -10.49 -25.41 -59.51
C GLN A 14 -10.15 -26.87 -59.81
N HIS A 15 -9.41 -27.08 -60.90
CA HIS A 15 -8.92 -28.39 -61.32
C HIS A 15 -7.48 -28.24 -61.76
N ASN A 16 -6.64 -29.08 -61.18
CA ASN A 16 -5.25 -29.24 -61.52
C ASN A 16 -5.07 -30.63 -62.08
N GLN A 17 -4.34 -30.74 -63.18
CA GLN A 17 -3.95 -32.01 -63.75
C GLN A 17 -2.48 -32.02 -64.15
N TYR A 18 -1.91 -33.21 -64.16
CA TYR A 18 -0.57 -33.46 -64.62
C TYR A 18 -0.52 -34.79 -65.41
N PRO A 19 -0.06 -34.80 -66.66
CA PRO A 19 0.32 -33.63 -67.49
C PRO A 19 -0.83 -32.62 -67.67
N ASN A 20 -0.47 -31.35 -67.94
CA ASN A 20 -1.46 -30.32 -68.21
C ASN A 20 -1.75 -30.22 -69.71
N ASP A 21 -2.73 -30.98 -70.18
CA ASP A 21 -3.15 -31.08 -71.57
C ASP A 21 -4.66 -30.81 -71.78
N SER A 22 -5.23 -31.25 -72.90
CA SER A 22 -6.65 -31.06 -73.24
C SER A 22 -7.62 -32.01 -72.53
N LEU A 23 -7.15 -32.93 -71.67
CA LEU A 23 -8.00 -33.92 -70.98
C LEU A 23 -8.65 -33.40 -69.69
N ALA A 24 -8.36 -32.17 -69.25
CA ALA A 24 -8.98 -31.58 -68.06
C ALA A 24 -10.53 -31.60 -68.07
N PRO A 25 -11.23 -31.31 -69.19
CA PRO A 25 -12.68 -31.40 -69.24
C PRO A 25 -13.19 -32.83 -69.05
N LEU A 26 -12.45 -33.84 -69.54
CA LEU A 26 -12.79 -35.25 -69.35
C LEU A 26 -12.74 -35.61 -67.87
N PHE A 27 -11.62 -35.37 -67.17
CA PHE A 27 -11.51 -35.73 -65.76
C PHE A 27 -12.52 -34.97 -64.88
N LYS A 28 -12.79 -33.69 -65.17
CA LYS A 28 -13.87 -32.95 -64.50
C LYS A 28 -15.23 -33.62 -64.68
N ARG A 29 -15.54 -34.08 -65.90
CA ARG A 29 -16.78 -34.80 -66.20
C ARG A 29 -16.84 -36.13 -65.44
N LEU A 30 -15.76 -36.91 -65.45
CA LEU A 30 -15.71 -38.19 -64.71
C LEU A 30 -15.95 -37.99 -63.21
N VAL A 31 -15.33 -36.98 -62.60
CA VAL A 31 -15.55 -36.63 -61.19
C VAL A 31 -17.01 -36.21 -60.93
N SER A 32 -17.63 -35.46 -61.84
CA SER A 32 -19.04 -35.04 -61.69
C SER A 32 -20.05 -36.18 -61.74
N LEU A 33 -19.64 -37.33 -62.30
CA LEU A 33 -20.45 -38.55 -62.36
C LEU A 33 -20.25 -39.45 -61.12
N CYS A 34 -19.29 -39.14 -60.24
CA CYS A 34 -19.05 -39.92 -59.04
C CYS A 34 -20.19 -39.77 -58.04
N THR A 35 -20.72 -40.90 -57.60
CA THR A 35 -21.73 -40.97 -56.54
C THR A 35 -21.14 -41.46 -55.24
N GLU A 36 -20.08 -42.28 -55.31
CA GLU A 36 -19.42 -42.83 -54.13
C GLU A 36 -18.13 -42.07 -53.79
N PRO A 37 -17.74 -42.03 -52.49
CA PRO A 37 -16.52 -41.36 -52.06
C PRO A 37 -15.25 -41.91 -52.73
N ARG A 38 -15.27 -43.19 -53.12
CA ARG A 38 -14.13 -43.88 -53.72
C ARG A 38 -14.61 -44.85 -54.78
N GLN A 39 -14.13 -44.69 -56.00
CA GLN A 39 -14.57 -45.50 -57.12
C GLN A 39 -13.53 -45.53 -58.24
N LEU A 40 -13.52 -46.64 -58.97
CA LEU A 40 -12.78 -46.78 -60.21
C LEU A 40 -13.73 -46.45 -61.37
N VAL A 41 -13.40 -45.45 -62.16
CA VAL A 41 -14.17 -45.04 -63.34
C VAL A 41 -13.41 -45.46 -64.59
N ILE A 42 -14.03 -46.35 -65.37
CA ILE A 42 -13.52 -46.83 -66.64
C ILE A 42 -14.20 -46.01 -67.73
N HIS A 43 -13.41 -45.30 -68.54
CA HIS A 43 -13.91 -44.55 -69.68
C HIS A 43 -13.20 -44.99 -70.95
N ARG A 44 -13.97 -45.29 -71.99
CA ARG A 44 -13.43 -45.65 -73.29
C ARG A 44 -13.75 -44.58 -74.32
N GLU A 45 -12.72 -44.11 -75.02
CA GLU A 45 -12.83 -43.18 -76.13
C GLU A 45 -11.99 -43.69 -77.32
N GLY A 46 -12.66 -44.34 -78.28
CA GLY A 46 -12.00 -45.01 -79.41
C GLY A 46 -11.09 -46.15 -78.96
N GLU A 47 -9.80 -46.01 -79.26
CA GLU A 47 -8.72 -46.95 -78.88
C GLU A 47 -8.12 -46.65 -77.49
N LEU A 48 -8.58 -45.59 -76.82
CA LEU A 48 -8.07 -45.21 -75.51
C LEU A 48 -9.01 -45.70 -74.40
N VAL A 49 -8.44 -46.34 -73.38
CA VAL A 49 -9.15 -46.69 -72.16
C VAL A 49 -8.49 -46.02 -70.96
N PHE A 50 -9.30 -45.26 -70.23
CA PHE A 50 -8.93 -44.61 -68.99
C PHE A 50 -9.46 -45.42 -67.82
N TYR A 51 -8.56 -45.84 -66.95
CA TYR A 51 -8.88 -46.40 -65.65
C TYR A 51 -8.59 -45.34 -64.58
N ALA A 52 -9.60 -44.51 -64.31
CA ALA A 52 -9.49 -43.36 -63.40
C ALA A 52 -9.95 -43.74 -62.00
N TYR A 53 -9.03 -43.81 -61.05
CA TYR A 53 -9.40 -43.93 -59.64
C TYR A 53 -9.67 -42.54 -59.06
N ILE A 54 -10.86 -42.35 -58.49
CA ILE A 54 -11.32 -41.07 -57.97
C ILE A 54 -11.67 -41.21 -56.49
N CYS A 55 -11.02 -40.38 -55.66
CA CYS A 55 -11.24 -40.26 -54.23
C CYS A 55 -11.80 -38.86 -53.92
N LEU A 56 -13.05 -38.80 -53.47
CA LEU A 56 -13.66 -37.60 -52.91
C LEU A 56 -13.16 -37.44 -51.48
N LEU A 57 -12.39 -36.39 -51.22
CA LEU A 57 -11.72 -36.14 -49.96
C LEU A 57 -12.69 -35.63 -48.90
N GLU A 58 -13.63 -34.79 -49.32
CA GLU A 58 -14.71 -34.29 -48.47
C GLU A 58 -16.00 -34.15 -49.30
N PRO A 59 -17.08 -34.88 -48.93
CA PRO A 59 -18.32 -34.93 -49.71
C PRO A 59 -19.00 -33.56 -49.88
N THR A 60 -18.79 -32.64 -48.94
CA THR A 60 -19.46 -31.34 -48.90
C THR A 60 -18.72 -30.23 -49.63
N SER A 61 -17.39 -30.28 -49.71
CA SER A 61 -16.58 -29.26 -50.39
C SER A 61 -16.32 -29.58 -51.87
N GLY A 62 -16.65 -30.80 -52.29
CA GLY A 62 -16.36 -31.28 -53.64
C GLY A 62 -14.86 -31.36 -53.91
N GLU A 63 -14.05 -31.53 -52.85
CA GLU A 63 -12.62 -31.77 -52.95
C GLU A 63 -12.37 -33.21 -53.41
N TYR A 64 -11.51 -33.37 -54.40
CA TYR A 64 -11.16 -34.68 -54.93
C TYR A 64 -9.68 -34.78 -55.28
N PHE A 65 -9.21 -36.02 -55.24
CA PHE A 65 -7.93 -36.42 -55.78
C PHE A 65 -8.12 -37.72 -56.53
N GLY A 66 -7.45 -37.85 -57.67
CA GLY A 66 -7.48 -39.07 -58.43
C GLY A 66 -6.28 -39.19 -59.35
N PHE A 67 -6.15 -40.38 -59.91
CA PHE A 67 -5.19 -40.63 -60.95
C PHE A 67 -5.81 -41.59 -61.97
N ALA A 68 -5.35 -41.50 -63.21
CA ALA A 68 -5.82 -42.36 -64.28
C ALA A 68 -4.67 -43.09 -64.95
N LEU A 69 -4.87 -44.38 -65.20
CA LEU A 69 -4.04 -45.17 -66.09
C LEU A 69 -4.69 -45.14 -67.48
N LEU A 70 -3.98 -44.59 -68.46
CA LEU A 70 -4.38 -44.57 -69.86
C LEU A 70 -3.71 -45.72 -70.59
N VAL A 71 -4.50 -46.67 -71.08
CA VAL A 71 -4.06 -47.79 -71.91
C VAL A 71 -4.53 -47.56 -73.35
N ASN A 72 -3.67 -47.87 -74.32
CA ASN A 72 -3.91 -47.65 -75.75
C ASN A 72 -4.03 -48.98 -76.50
N GLY A 73 -5.13 -49.20 -77.22
CA GLY A 73 -5.41 -50.37 -78.06
C GLY A 73 -5.77 -51.65 -77.30
N GLU A 74 -5.64 -51.63 -75.98
CA GLU A 74 -5.84 -52.78 -75.09
C GLU A 74 -6.74 -52.40 -73.91
N GLN A 75 -7.47 -53.37 -73.37
CA GLN A 75 -8.22 -53.27 -72.13
C GLN A 75 -7.75 -54.32 -71.12
N ILE A 76 -7.80 -53.95 -69.84
CA ILE A 76 -7.64 -54.86 -68.70
C ILE A 76 -8.76 -55.90 -68.71
N THR A 77 -8.37 -57.17 -68.66
CA THR A 77 -9.30 -58.30 -68.70
C THR A 77 -9.43 -58.93 -67.32
N GLY A 78 -10.36 -58.38 -66.54
CA GLY A 78 -10.58 -58.77 -65.17
C GLY A 78 -9.53 -58.24 -64.20
N HIS A 79 -9.60 -58.68 -62.95
CA HIS A 79 -8.76 -58.18 -61.84
C HIS A 79 -9.01 -56.71 -61.48
N PHE A 80 -10.24 -56.21 -61.67
CA PHE A 80 -10.60 -54.85 -61.24
C PHE A 80 -10.43 -54.66 -59.72
N GLU A 81 -10.57 -55.73 -58.95
CA GLU A 81 -10.25 -55.78 -57.53
C GLU A 81 -8.78 -55.42 -57.25
N GLN A 82 -7.84 -56.04 -57.96
CA GLN A 82 -6.40 -55.76 -57.80
C GLN A 82 -6.07 -54.31 -58.18
N LEU A 83 -6.74 -53.78 -59.20
CA LEU A 83 -6.57 -52.39 -59.62
C LEU A 83 -7.10 -51.40 -58.58
N LEU A 84 -8.24 -51.71 -57.94
CA LEU A 84 -8.78 -50.93 -56.83
C LEU A 84 -7.85 -50.97 -55.62
N GLU A 85 -7.35 -52.15 -55.24
CA GLU A 85 -6.42 -52.32 -54.12
C GLU A 85 -5.10 -51.59 -54.35
N PHE A 86 -4.55 -51.72 -55.55
CA PHE A 86 -3.41 -50.91 -55.99
C PHE A 86 -3.70 -49.42 -55.80
N SER A 87 -4.86 -48.96 -56.25
CA SER A 87 -5.19 -47.54 -56.20
C SER A 87 -5.32 -47.00 -54.79
N GLU A 88 -5.97 -47.75 -53.90
CA GLU A 88 -6.08 -47.42 -52.49
C GLU A 88 -4.71 -47.39 -51.79
N ALA A 89 -3.83 -48.37 -52.08
CA ALA A 89 -2.48 -48.40 -51.55
C ALA A 89 -1.67 -47.16 -51.97
N GLN A 90 -1.87 -46.67 -53.20
CA GLN A 90 -1.22 -45.45 -53.67
C GLN A 90 -1.77 -44.19 -53.00
N ILE A 91 -3.09 -44.08 -52.80
CA ILE A 91 -3.68 -42.98 -52.03
C ILE A 91 -3.11 -42.95 -50.61
N GLN A 92 -3.04 -44.11 -49.96
CA GLN A 92 -2.46 -44.22 -48.63
C GLN A 92 -1.00 -43.79 -48.59
N ARG A 93 -0.18 -44.29 -49.53
CA ARG A 93 1.23 -43.92 -49.61
C ARG A 93 1.40 -42.42 -49.76
N LEU A 94 0.63 -41.79 -50.65
CA LEU A 94 0.66 -40.33 -50.86
C LEU A 94 0.27 -39.56 -49.60
N ALA A 95 -0.71 -40.05 -48.83
CA ALA A 95 -1.16 -39.43 -47.59
C ALA A 95 -0.13 -39.56 -46.45
N LEU A 96 0.46 -40.74 -46.28
CA LEU A 96 1.45 -41.02 -45.24
C LEU A 96 2.79 -40.32 -45.51
N GLU A 97 3.22 -40.25 -46.77
CA GLU A 97 4.42 -39.53 -47.18
C GLU A 97 4.23 -38.00 -47.18
N LYS A 98 2.99 -37.51 -46.99
CA LYS A 98 2.61 -36.09 -47.01
C LYS A 98 3.04 -35.35 -48.28
N THR A 99 2.93 -36.03 -49.43
CA THR A 99 3.37 -35.48 -50.72
C THR A 99 2.26 -34.66 -51.37
N LEU A 100 1.26 -35.35 -51.94
CA LEU A 100 0.09 -34.74 -52.60
C LEU A 100 -1.15 -34.77 -51.72
N LEU A 101 -1.19 -35.72 -50.78
CA LEU A 101 -2.26 -35.90 -49.82
C LEU A 101 -1.69 -35.83 -48.41
N THR A 102 -2.53 -35.50 -47.46
CA THR A 102 -2.21 -35.50 -46.03
C THR A 102 -3.45 -35.83 -45.21
N LEU A 103 -3.27 -36.00 -43.91
CA LEU A 103 -4.37 -36.17 -42.97
C LEU A 103 -4.48 -34.93 -42.10
N ASP A 104 -5.70 -34.42 -41.93
CA ASP A 104 -5.96 -33.32 -41.00
C ASP A 104 -5.84 -33.78 -39.53
N ASP A 105 -6.00 -32.84 -38.60
CA ASP A 105 -5.96 -33.11 -37.15
C ASP A 105 -6.92 -34.22 -36.71
N TYR A 106 -8.01 -34.44 -37.46
CA TYR A 106 -9.04 -35.44 -37.18
C TYR A 106 -8.86 -36.74 -37.99
N GLY A 107 -7.74 -36.87 -38.70
CA GLY A 107 -7.45 -38.05 -39.51
C GLY A 107 -8.15 -38.08 -40.86
N ARG A 108 -8.76 -36.98 -41.33
CA ARG A 108 -9.45 -36.95 -42.62
C ARG A 108 -8.46 -36.64 -43.74
N LEU A 109 -8.63 -37.31 -44.88
CA LEU A 109 -7.81 -37.06 -46.06
C LEU A 109 -8.04 -35.64 -46.59
N ARG A 110 -6.94 -34.93 -46.81
CA ARG A 110 -6.90 -33.59 -47.38
C ARG A 110 -5.83 -33.52 -48.45
N ARG A 111 -6.02 -32.61 -49.38
CA ARG A 111 -4.98 -32.26 -50.36
C ARG A 111 -3.91 -31.41 -49.67
N THR A 112 -2.66 -31.57 -50.06
CA THR A 112 -1.64 -30.60 -49.64
C THR A 112 -1.88 -29.24 -50.31
N GLU A 113 -1.42 -28.17 -49.68
CA GLU A 113 -1.59 -26.79 -50.21
C GLU A 113 -0.80 -26.52 -51.50
N TYR A 114 0.00 -27.48 -51.93
CA TYR A 114 0.82 -27.36 -53.12
C TYR A 114 -0.02 -27.28 -54.40
N SER A 115 0.39 -26.39 -55.30
CA SER A 115 -0.13 -26.34 -56.66
C SER A 115 0.67 -27.32 -57.53
N PHE A 116 0.00 -28.02 -58.44
CA PHE A 116 0.69 -28.93 -59.36
C PHE A 116 1.71 -28.17 -60.21
N ALA A 117 1.40 -26.92 -60.59
CA ALA A 117 2.30 -26.07 -61.37
C ALA A 117 3.63 -25.74 -60.66
N SER A 118 3.67 -25.74 -59.32
CA SER A 118 4.87 -25.41 -58.56
C SER A 118 5.73 -26.62 -58.20
N GLN A 119 5.27 -27.85 -58.47
CA GLN A 119 5.92 -29.09 -58.01
C GLN A 119 6.12 -30.14 -59.11
N VAL A 120 6.46 -29.71 -60.32
CA VAL A 120 6.66 -30.60 -61.48
C VAL A 120 7.60 -31.78 -61.17
N ALA A 121 8.74 -31.55 -60.52
CA ALA A 121 9.69 -32.62 -60.19
C ALA A 121 9.14 -33.68 -59.22
N LEU A 122 8.25 -33.28 -58.30
CA LEU A 122 7.56 -34.22 -57.41
C LEU A 122 6.52 -35.00 -58.22
N LEU A 123 5.74 -34.32 -59.05
CA LEU A 123 4.72 -34.95 -59.89
C LEU A 123 5.32 -35.96 -60.86
N ASP A 124 6.45 -35.64 -61.49
CA ASP A 124 7.21 -36.56 -62.34
C ASP A 124 7.62 -37.82 -61.58
N ARG A 125 8.12 -37.66 -60.35
CA ARG A 125 8.48 -38.80 -59.50
C ARG A 125 7.28 -39.65 -59.16
N VAL A 126 6.14 -39.03 -58.80
CA VAL A 126 4.91 -39.76 -58.46
C VAL A 126 4.36 -40.48 -59.69
N VAL A 127 4.25 -39.81 -60.84
CA VAL A 127 3.81 -40.41 -62.11
C VAL A 127 4.72 -41.56 -62.52
N HIS A 128 6.04 -41.39 -62.44
CA HIS A 128 7.00 -42.44 -62.79
C HIS A 128 6.87 -43.65 -61.85
N HIS A 129 6.71 -43.42 -60.55
CA HIS A 129 6.50 -44.47 -59.56
C HIS A 129 5.16 -45.21 -59.80
N LEU A 130 4.05 -44.48 -59.94
CA LEU A 130 2.74 -45.06 -60.22
C LEU A 130 2.75 -45.91 -61.50
N ARG A 131 3.43 -45.42 -62.54
CA ARG A 131 3.60 -46.17 -63.78
C ARG A 131 4.39 -47.45 -63.56
N GLY A 132 5.49 -47.39 -62.82
CA GLY A 132 6.34 -48.54 -62.49
C GLY A 132 5.56 -49.61 -61.71
N GLU A 133 4.86 -49.20 -60.66
CA GLU A 133 4.04 -50.10 -59.84
C GLU A 133 2.86 -50.69 -60.63
N ALA A 134 2.17 -49.88 -61.44
CA ALA A 134 1.08 -50.38 -62.29
C ALA A 134 1.56 -51.43 -63.31
N LEU A 135 2.77 -51.27 -63.86
CA LEU A 135 3.40 -52.27 -64.72
C LEU A 135 3.79 -53.54 -63.95
N ALA A 136 4.15 -53.41 -62.68
CA ALA A 136 4.53 -54.53 -61.82
C ALA A 136 3.34 -55.43 -61.43
N LEU A 137 2.11 -54.93 -61.52
CA LEU A 137 0.90 -55.72 -61.25
C LEU A 137 0.70 -56.86 -62.26
N GLN A 138 1.31 -56.78 -63.46
CA GLN A 138 1.20 -57.79 -64.52
C GLN A 138 -0.26 -58.19 -64.87
N ILE A 139 -1.18 -57.23 -64.78
CA ILE A 139 -2.60 -57.45 -65.09
C ILE A 139 -2.73 -57.82 -66.58
N PRO A 140 -3.48 -58.90 -66.92
CA PRO A 140 -3.66 -59.32 -68.29
C PRO A 140 -4.45 -58.28 -69.10
N LEU A 141 -4.03 -58.13 -70.36
CA LEU A 141 -4.57 -57.19 -71.33
C LEU A 141 -5.05 -57.95 -72.55
N GLU A 142 -6.19 -57.55 -73.10
CA GLU A 142 -6.69 -58.02 -74.39
C GLU A 142 -6.93 -56.84 -75.32
N LEU A 143 -6.90 -57.12 -76.63
CA LEU A 143 -7.23 -56.15 -77.66
C LEU A 143 -8.65 -55.63 -77.47
N LEU A 144 -8.82 -54.34 -77.71
CA LEU A 144 -10.13 -53.71 -77.57
C LEU A 144 -11.15 -54.31 -78.56
N PRO A 145 -12.37 -54.65 -78.10
CA PRO A 145 -13.44 -55.03 -79.00
C PRO A 145 -13.86 -53.83 -79.86
N PRO A 146 -14.43 -54.00 -81.06
CA PRO A 146 -14.93 -52.88 -81.86
C PRO A 146 -15.88 -51.97 -81.06
N THR A 147 -15.79 -50.65 -81.25
CA THR A 147 -16.70 -49.71 -80.57
C THR A 147 -18.13 -49.91 -81.05
N ASP A 148 -19.05 -50.15 -80.11
CA ASP A 148 -20.47 -50.25 -80.40
C ASP A 148 -21.11 -48.84 -80.38
N TYR A 149 -21.39 -48.29 -81.57
CA TYR A 149 -22.04 -46.99 -81.74
C TYR A 149 -23.58 -47.06 -81.69
N SER A 150 -24.17 -48.23 -81.41
CA SER A 150 -25.63 -48.42 -81.49
C SER A 150 -26.41 -47.84 -80.31
N ILE A 151 -25.74 -47.38 -79.25
CA ILE A 151 -26.38 -46.93 -78.00
C ILE A 151 -26.38 -45.40 -77.93
N GLU A 152 -27.49 -44.80 -78.40
CA GLU A 152 -27.87 -43.41 -78.14
C GLU A 152 -28.65 -43.31 -76.81
N GLY A 153 -27.98 -43.29 -75.65
CA GLY A 153 -28.66 -43.03 -74.38
C GLY A 153 -27.93 -43.49 -73.12
N SER A 154 -27.76 -42.56 -72.17
CA SER A 154 -27.04 -42.67 -70.89
C SER A 154 -25.68 -43.36 -70.97
N ASN A 155 -24.65 -42.59 -71.29
CA ASN A 155 -23.27 -43.03 -71.44
C ASN A 155 -22.56 -43.36 -70.11
N TYR A 156 -23.32 -43.70 -69.06
CA TYR A 156 -22.84 -43.96 -67.70
C TYR A 156 -23.57 -45.18 -67.10
N CYS A 157 -22.80 -46.10 -66.52
CA CYS A 157 -23.30 -47.23 -65.74
C CYS A 157 -22.51 -47.31 -64.44
N SER A 158 -23.18 -47.59 -63.31
CA SER A 158 -22.53 -47.85 -62.03
C SER A 158 -22.80 -49.29 -61.62
N LEU A 159 -21.75 -50.05 -61.31
CA LEU A 159 -21.83 -51.46 -60.95
C LEU A 159 -20.99 -51.74 -59.72
N PRO A 160 -21.51 -52.49 -58.73
CA PRO A 160 -20.71 -52.93 -57.62
C PRO A 160 -19.70 -53.99 -58.06
N LEU A 161 -18.49 -53.95 -57.50
CA LEU A 161 -17.43 -54.93 -57.75
C LEU A 161 -17.89 -56.39 -57.51
N ALA A 162 -18.86 -56.58 -56.60
CA ALA A 162 -19.45 -57.87 -56.29
C ALA A 162 -20.18 -58.55 -57.46
N GLU A 163 -20.54 -57.81 -58.52
CA GLU A 163 -21.11 -58.41 -59.75
C GLU A 163 -20.07 -59.17 -60.58
N GLY A 164 -18.78 -58.97 -60.30
CA GLY A 164 -17.67 -59.69 -60.90
C GLY A 164 -17.15 -59.10 -62.21
N ASP A 165 -15.95 -59.52 -62.58
CA ASP A 165 -15.19 -58.96 -63.70
C ASP A 165 -15.92 -59.04 -65.05
N ASN A 166 -16.64 -60.15 -65.30
CA ASN A 166 -17.39 -60.34 -66.55
C ASN A 166 -18.53 -59.32 -66.71
N ALA A 167 -19.21 -58.97 -65.61
CA ALA A 167 -20.26 -57.96 -65.64
C ALA A 167 -19.68 -56.59 -65.98
N ILE A 168 -18.56 -56.23 -65.34
CA ILE A 168 -17.84 -54.98 -65.60
C ILE A 168 -17.34 -54.92 -67.04
N LEU A 169 -16.73 -55.99 -67.55
CA LEU A 169 -16.30 -56.08 -68.95
C LEU A 169 -17.48 -55.91 -69.93
N SER A 170 -18.60 -56.59 -69.66
CA SER A 170 -19.80 -56.45 -70.49
C SER A 170 -20.37 -55.02 -70.48
N ALA A 171 -20.28 -54.34 -69.34
CA ALA A 171 -20.73 -52.96 -69.20
C ALA A 171 -19.79 -51.99 -69.91
N THR A 172 -18.47 -52.19 -69.84
CA THR A 172 -17.49 -51.34 -70.54
C THR A 172 -17.56 -51.46 -72.06
N ALA A 173 -18.04 -52.60 -72.57
CA ALA A 173 -18.35 -52.77 -73.99
C ALA A 173 -19.64 -52.04 -74.40
N ARG A 174 -20.57 -51.83 -73.47
CA ARG A 174 -21.93 -51.29 -73.72
C ARG A 174 -22.07 -49.80 -73.40
N TYR A 175 -21.36 -49.31 -72.39
CA TYR A 175 -21.44 -47.94 -71.91
C TYR A 175 -20.08 -47.25 -72.03
N GLY A 176 -20.05 -45.99 -72.47
CA GLY A 176 -18.79 -45.25 -72.62
C GLY A 176 -18.13 -44.88 -71.28
N VAL A 177 -18.88 -44.85 -70.18
CA VAL A 177 -18.37 -44.66 -68.82
C VAL A 177 -18.98 -45.71 -67.90
N VAL A 178 -18.12 -46.43 -67.17
CA VAL A 178 -18.53 -47.41 -66.16
C VAL A 178 -17.85 -47.08 -64.84
N ALA A 179 -18.62 -46.80 -63.80
CA ALA A 179 -18.11 -46.70 -62.44
C ALA A 179 -18.21 -48.07 -61.76
N VAL A 180 -17.07 -48.56 -61.28
CA VAL A 180 -16.95 -49.74 -60.44
C VAL A 180 -16.83 -49.27 -59.00
N VAL A 181 -17.84 -49.59 -58.20
CA VAL A 181 -17.94 -49.18 -56.80
C VAL A 181 -17.71 -50.37 -55.86
N ARG A 182 -17.06 -50.14 -54.73
CA ARG A 182 -16.99 -51.12 -53.65
C ARG A 182 -18.07 -50.77 -52.63
N ASN A 183 -19.03 -51.68 -52.42
CA ASN A 183 -20.13 -51.47 -51.46
C ASN A 183 -19.66 -51.40 -50.00
N GLU A 184 -18.44 -51.88 -49.72
CA GLU A 184 -17.79 -51.78 -48.42
C GLU A 184 -16.75 -50.66 -48.47
N VAL A 185 -16.76 -49.78 -47.45
CA VAL A 185 -15.75 -48.72 -47.27
C VAL A 185 -14.41 -49.39 -46.97
N TYR A 186 -13.71 -49.81 -48.02
CA TYR A 186 -12.36 -50.36 -47.93
C TYR A 186 -11.39 -49.22 -47.67
N GLN A 187 -11.20 -48.88 -46.41
CA GLN A 187 -9.96 -48.25 -45.99
C GLN A 187 -9.02 -49.38 -45.60
N ASP A 188 -7.82 -49.41 -46.21
CA ASP A 188 -6.74 -50.24 -45.70
C ASP A 188 -6.67 -50.05 -44.17
N SER A 189 -6.63 -51.17 -43.46
CA SER A 189 -6.60 -51.25 -42.00
C SER A 189 -5.63 -50.26 -41.37
N SER A 190 -4.50 -49.97 -42.03
CA SER A 190 -3.44 -49.13 -41.52
C SER A 190 -3.74 -47.63 -41.60
N LEU A 191 -4.24 -47.12 -42.73
CA LEU A 191 -4.68 -45.71 -42.82
C LEU A 191 -5.91 -45.45 -41.95
N LYS A 192 -6.82 -46.43 -41.85
CA LYS A 192 -7.96 -46.38 -40.94
C LYS A 192 -7.52 -46.29 -39.49
N GLN A 193 -6.62 -47.16 -39.03
CA GLN A 193 -6.07 -47.12 -37.68
C GLN A 193 -5.41 -45.77 -37.37
N TYR A 194 -4.62 -45.23 -38.31
CA TYR A 194 -3.96 -43.95 -38.11
C TYR A 194 -4.96 -42.78 -38.05
N SER A 195 -5.97 -42.78 -38.93
CA SER A 195 -7.09 -41.83 -38.90
C SER A 195 -7.87 -41.92 -37.59
N GLU A 196 -8.17 -43.12 -37.11
CA GLU A 196 -8.90 -43.34 -35.86
C GLU A 196 -8.10 -42.86 -34.64
N GLN A 197 -6.78 -43.12 -34.64
CA GLN A 197 -5.88 -42.61 -33.60
C GLN A 197 -5.80 -41.07 -33.61
N LEU A 198 -5.68 -40.44 -34.77
CA LEU A 198 -5.71 -38.98 -34.88
C LEU A 198 -7.04 -38.40 -34.39
N ASN A 199 -8.16 -38.97 -34.81
CA ASN A 199 -9.48 -38.55 -34.36
C ASN A 199 -9.62 -38.69 -32.83
N ARG A 200 -9.18 -39.81 -32.26
CA ARG A 200 -9.18 -40.02 -30.81
C ARG A 200 -8.31 -38.99 -30.08
N LEU A 201 -7.08 -38.77 -30.53
CA LEU A 201 -6.17 -37.79 -29.91
C LEU A 201 -6.70 -36.36 -30.02
N SER A 202 -7.29 -36.00 -31.17
CA SER A 202 -7.88 -34.68 -31.38
C SER A 202 -9.10 -34.43 -30.49
N THR A 203 -9.97 -35.43 -30.32
CA THR A 203 -11.14 -35.34 -29.44
C THR A 203 -10.75 -35.31 -27.97
N GLU A 204 -9.76 -36.10 -27.54
CA GLU A 204 -9.17 -36.03 -26.19
C GLU A 204 -8.54 -34.65 -25.93
N ARG A 205 -7.79 -34.10 -26.89
CA ARG A 205 -7.21 -32.74 -26.81
C ARG A 205 -8.29 -31.68 -26.66
N ASP A 206 -9.35 -31.75 -27.47
CA ASP A 206 -10.43 -30.76 -27.46
C ASP A 206 -11.23 -30.83 -26.14
N ALA A 207 -11.47 -32.05 -25.63
CA ALA A 207 -12.10 -32.27 -24.31
C ALA A 207 -11.23 -31.71 -23.17
N ALA A 208 -9.94 -32.03 -23.14
CA ALA A 208 -9.01 -31.52 -22.13
C ALA A 208 -8.90 -29.99 -22.17
N ARG A 209 -8.91 -29.40 -23.36
CA ARG A 209 -8.93 -27.93 -23.52
C ARG A 209 -10.23 -27.33 -23.00
N GLY A 210 -11.36 -27.99 -23.22
CA GLY A 210 -12.66 -27.62 -22.65
C GLY A 210 -12.64 -27.63 -21.12
N GLU A 211 -12.10 -28.67 -20.51
CA GLU A 211 -11.94 -28.77 -19.04
C GLU A 211 -11.03 -27.69 -18.48
N LEU A 212 -9.91 -27.39 -19.14
CA LEU A 212 -9.02 -26.30 -18.72
C LEU A 212 -9.72 -24.94 -18.74
N LEU A 213 -10.51 -24.66 -19.78
CA LEU A 213 -11.28 -23.41 -19.87
C LEU A 213 -12.37 -23.35 -18.78
N ALA A 214 -13.06 -24.47 -18.53
CA ALA A 214 -14.05 -24.55 -17.46
C ALA A 214 -13.40 -24.31 -16.08
N LEU A 215 -12.29 -24.99 -15.80
CA LEU A 215 -11.56 -24.88 -14.54
C LEU A 215 -10.98 -23.47 -14.33
N GLN A 216 -10.48 -22.82 -15.39
CA GLN A 216 -10.07 -21.42 -15.33
C GLN A 216 -11.24 -20.50 -14.99
N SER A 217 -12.41 -20.73 -15.60
CA SER A 217 -13.61 -19.94 -15.31
C SER A 217 -14.08 -20.12 -13.86
N GLU A 218 -13.99 -21.33 -13.31
CA GLU A 218 -14.32 -21.62 -11.91
C GLU A 218 -13.31 -20.98 -10.96
N TYR A 219 -12.01 -21.09 -11.27
CA TYR A 219 -10.96 -20.44 -10.51
C TYR A 219 -11.17 -18.91 -10.45
N GLU A 220 -11.49 -18.27 -11.58
CA GLU A 220 -11.82 -16.85 -11.60
C GLU A 220 -13.04 -16.51 -10.75
N LYS A 221 -14.10 -17.31 -10.82
CA LYS A 221 -15.31 -17.14 -9.99
C LYS A 221 -14.96 -17.22 -8.50
N LEU A 222 -14.18 -18.23 -8.10
CA LEU A 222 -13.73 -18.40 -6.71
C LEU A 222 -12.86 -17.22 -6.26
N LEU A 223 -11.97 -16.72 -7.12
CA LEU A 223 -11.13 -15.57 -6.81
C LEU A 223 -11.97 -14.30 -6.63
N ARG A 224 -13.00 -14.08 -7.46
CA ARG A 224 -13.97 -12.99 -7.30
C ARG A 224 -14.77 -13.13 -6.00
N GLN A 225 -15.26 -14.33 -5.68
CA GLN A 225 -15.95 -14.60 -4.42
C GLN A 225 -15.05 -14.33 -3.22
N LYS A 226 -13.81 -14.83 -3.20
CA LYS A 226 -12.84 -14.59 -2.12
C LYS A 226 -12.56 -13.09 -1.94
N LYS A 227 -12.49 -12.33 -3.03
CA LYS A 227 -12.35 -10.86 -2.99
C LYS A 227 -13.58 -10.17 -2.38
N GLN A 228 -14.79 -10.64 -2.72
CA GLN A 228 -16.03 -10.14 -2.10
C GLN A 228 -16.10 -10.49 -0.62
N TYR A 229 -15.82 -11.75 -0.23
CA TYR A 229 -15.76 -12.15 1.18
C TYR A 229 -14.75 -11.33 1.97
N LYS A 230 -13.55 -11.06 1.43
CA LYS A 230 -12.56 -10.19 2.07
C LYS A 230 -13.07 -8.76 2.26
N LYS A 231 -13.80 -8.21 1.29
CA LYS A 231 -14.41 -6.87 1.42
C LYS A 231 -15.51 -6.86 2.47
N VAL A 232 -16.40 -7.87 2.46
CA VAL A 232 -17.49 -8.00 3.42
C VAL A 232 -16.95 -8.19 4.84
N SER A 233 -15.94 -9.03 5.04
CA SER A 233 -15.33 -9.27 6.35
C SER A 233 -14.65 -8.02 6.93
N ILE A 234 -14.04 -7.18 6.07
CA ILE A 234 -13.47 -5.91 6.51
C ILE A 234 -14.60 -4.94 6.90
N LEU A 235 -15.67 -4.87 6.08
CA LEU A 235 -16.80 -4.00 6.36
C LEU A 235 -17.50 -4.36 7.68
N THR A 236 -17.74 -5.66 7.93
CA THR A 236 -18.36 -6.10 9.19
C THR A 236 -17.48 -5.76 10.40
N LEU A 237 -16.16 -5.92 10.31
CA LEU A 237 -15.24 -5.53 11.37
C LEU A 237 -15.27 -4.01 11.64
N CYS A 238 -15.31 -3.18 10.60
CA CYS A 238 -15.46 -1.73 10.75
C CYS A 238 -16.77 -1.34 11.43
N VAL A 239 -17.90 -1.98 11.06
CA VAL A 239 -19.20 -1.72 11.69
C VAL A 239 -19.17 -2.09 13.18
N VAL A 240 -18.62 -3.24 13.54
CA VAL A 240 -18.48 -3.64 14.95
C VAL A 240 -17.62 -2.66 15.73
N LEU A 241 -16.50 -2.19 15.16
CA LEU A 241 -15.64 -1.18 15.80
C LEU A 241 -16.39 0.14 16.04
N LEU A 242 -17.16 0.62 15.06
CA LEU A 242 -17.95 1.84 15.19
C LEU A 242 -19.03 1.72 16.27
N VAL A 243 -19.67 0.56 16.39
CA VAL A 243 -20.65 0.29 17.45
C VAL A 243 -19.97 0.33 18.83
N LEU A 244 -18.79 -0.27 18.97
CA LEU A 244 -18.04 -0.24 20.23
C LEU A 244 -17.59 1.18 20.61
N ILE A 245 -17.11 1.96 19.64
CA ILE A 245 -16.73 3.37 19.85
C ILE A 245 -17.96 4.21 20.22
N GLY A 246 -19.09 4.01 19.53
CA GLY A 246 -20.34 4.72 19.82
C GLY A 246 -20.88 4.43 21.22
N LEU A 247 -20.89 3.16 21.63
CA LEU A 247 -21.29 2.75 22.97
C LEU A 247 -20.32 3.26 24.05
N GLY A 248 -19.01 3.18 23.80
CA GLY A 248 -18.00 3.71 24.72
C GLY A 248 -18.06 5.23 24.88
N GLY A 249 -18.24 5.96 23.77
CA GLY A 249 -18.40 7.41 23.77
C GLY A 249 -19.68 7.86 24.50
N PHE A 250 -20.79 7.15 24.31
CA PHE A 250 -22.03 7.42 25.04
C PHE A 250 -21.86 7.23 26.56
N PHE A 251 -21.14 6.17 26.97
CA PHE A 251 -20.86 5.91 28.38
C PHE A 251 -19.94 6.97 29.00
N PHE A 252 -18.89 7.39 28.27
CA PHE A 252 -17.96 8.44 28.70
C PHE A 252 -18.64 9.80 28.83
N LEU A 253 -19.50 10.15 27.87
CA LEU A 253 -20.28 11.40 27.92
C LEU A 253 -21.22 11.40 29.14
N GLY A 254 -21.90 10.28 29.40
CA GLY A 254 -22.76 10.11 30.57
C GLY A 254 -22.01 10.23 31.91
N TYR A 255 -20.79 9.72 32.00
CA TYR A 255 -19.97 9.85 33.21
C TYR A 255 -19.53 11.30 33.45
N ASN A 256 -19.02 11.98 32.42
CA ASN A 256 -18.63 13.39 32.54
C ASN A 256 -19.81 14.30 32.87
N LEU A 257 -20.99 14.03 32.30
CA LEU A 257 -22.19 14.82 32.60
C LEU A 257 -22.59 14.73 34.07
N ARG A 258 -22.49 13.53 34.67
CA ARG A 258 -22.75 13.32 36.10
C ARG A 258 -21.73 14.04 36.98
N LEU A 259 -20.46 14.03 36.58
CA LEU A 259 -19.38 14.70 37.30
C LEU A 259 -19.59 16.22 37.31
N VAL A 260 -19.89 16.80 36.14
CA VAL A 260 -20.22 18.23 36.00
C VAL A 260 -21.47 18.60 36.81
N GLN A 261 -22.49 17.74 36.85
CA GLN A 261 -23.67 17.98 37.70
C GLN A 261 -23.34 17.97 39.20
N GLN A 262 -22.40 17.15 39.63
CA GLN A 262 -21.97 17.08 41.03
C GLN A 262 -21.16 18.32 41.41
N ASP A 263 -20.20 18.72 40.57
CA ASP A 263 -19.40 19.94 40.76
C ASP A 263 -20.29 21.19 40.80
N ALA A 264 -21.30 21.26 39.93
CA ALA A 264 -22.26 22.37 39.91
C ALA A 264 -23.04 22.46 41.23
N LYS A 265 -23.47 21.33 41.80
CA LYS A 265 -24.17 21.28 43.10
C LYS A 265 -23.27 21.73 44.25
N GLU A 266 -22.01 21.31 44.24
CA GLU A 266 -21.04 21.70 45.25
C GLU A 266 -20.72 23.19 45.18
N GLN A 267 -20.55 23.75 43.97
CA GLN A 267 -20.39 25.20 43.78
C GLN A 267 -21.60 26.01 44.29
N THR A 268 -22.83 25.55 44.07
CA THR A 268 -24.01 26.24 44.64
C THR A 268 -24.00 26.23 46.17
N SER A 269 -23.66 25.10 46.80
CA SER A 269 -23.56 25.02 48.26
C SER A 269 -22.44 25.92 48.82
N GLN A 270 -21.30 25.98 48.14
CA GLN A 270 -20.21 26.88 48.52
C GLN A 270 -20.62 28.36 48.37
N LYS A 271 -21.35 28.72 47.30
CA LYS A 271 -21.88 30.09 47.13
C LYS A 271 -22.87 30.47 48.23
N GLU A 272 -23.75 29.57 48.64
CA GLU A 272 -24.66 29.80 49.76
C GLU A 272 -23.91 29.98 51.09
N MET A 273 -22.86 29.18 51.34
CA MET A 273 -22.00 29.37 52.52
C MET A 273 -21.24 30.71 52.50
N LEU A 274 -20.74 31.13 51.33
CA LEU A 274 -20.08 32.42 51.17
C LEU A 274 -21.04 33.58 51.40
N ALA A 275 -22.27 33.49 50.90
CA ALA A 275 -23.30 34.51 51.15
C ALA A 275 -23.58 34.68 52.66
N LYS A 276 -23.77 33.57 53.38
CA LYS A 276 -23.96 33.59 54.85
C LYS A 276 -22.75 34.16 55.60
N ARG A 277 -21.53 33.86 55.15
CA ARG A 277 -20.31 34.45 55.74
C ARG A 277 -20.21 35.95 55.49
N ASN A 278 -20.59 36.41 54.30
CA ASN A 278 -20.59 37.83 53.97
C ASN A 278 -21.61 38.61 54.81
N GLU A 279 -22.82 38.08 55.00
CA GLU A 279 -23.82 38.70 55.90
C GLU A 279 -23.28 38.85 57.33
N LYS A 280 -22.59 37.82 57.85
CA LYS A 280 -21.96 37.87 59.18
C LYS A 280 -20.83 38.91 59.24
N LEU A 281 -19.99 38.98 58.22
CA LEU A 281 -18.92 39.97 58.10
C LEU A 281 -19.47 41.41 58.10
N GLU A 282 -20.62 41.62 57.49
CA GLU A 282 -21.30 42.92 57.47
C GLU A 282 -21.78 43.34 58.87
N GLN A 283 -22.31 42.39 59.66
CA GLN A 283 -22.67 42.62 61.06
C GLN A 283 -21.45 42.96 61.93
N ASP A 284 -20.37 42.16 61.81
CA ASP A 284 -19.13 42.38 62.58
C ASP A 284 -18.51 43.76 62.24
N ASN A 285 -18.55 44.17 60.97
CA ASN A 285 -18.07 45.50 60.54
C ASN A 285 -18.88 46.67 61.13
N GLN A 286 -20.19 46.51 61.29
CA GLN A 286 -21.02 47.54 61.94
C GLN A 286 -20.69 47.68 63.42
N GLU A 287 -20.42 46.56 64.11
CA GLU A 287 -20.01 46.56 65.52
C GLU A 287 -18.63 47.21 65.71
N LEU A 288 -17.69 46.96 64.79
CA LEU A 288 -16.36 47.57 64.79
C LEU A 288 -16.39 49.08 64.52
N ALA A 289 -17.29 49.56 63.64
CA ALA A 289 -17.45 50.99 63.39
C ALA A 289 -17.90 51.75 64.65
N TYR A 290 -18.73 51.12 65.49
CA TYR A 290 -19.19 51.69 66.75
C TYR A 290 -18.06 51.77 67.80
N SER A 291 -17.20 50.75 67.89
CA SER A 291 -16.06 50.76 68.82
C SER A 291 -14.98 51.77 68.40
N TYR A 292 -14.73 51.94 67.10
CA TYR A 292 -13.76 52.91 66.58
C TYR A 292 -14.12 54.38 66.89
N GLN A 293 -15.41 54.73 66.84
CA GLN A 293 -15.85 56.08 67.20
C GLN A 293 -15.59 56.42 68.67
N ARG A 294 -15.63 55.42 69.55
CA ARG A 294 -15.34 55.57 70.98
C ARG A 294 -13.88 55.92 71.24
N GLU A 295 -12.97 55.19 70.60
CA GLU A 295 -11.52 55.36 70.73
C GLU A 295 -11.03 56.73 70.21
N GLN A 296 -11.61 57.22 69.10
CA GLN A 296 -11.32 58.55 68.55
C GLN A 296 -11.63 59.70 69.51
N GLN A 297 -12.55 59.51 70.45
CA GLN A 297 -12.91 60.54 71.42
C GLN A 297 -11.88 60.61 72.56
N GLU A 298 -11.42 59.45 73.04
CA GLU A 298 -10.36 59.34 74.05
C GLU A 298 -9.01 59.90 73.53
N HIS A 299 -8.72 59.68 72.24
CA HIS A 299 -7.46 60.13 71.63
C HIS A 299 -7.33 61.66 71.49
N ARG A 300 -8.44 62.41 71.45
CA ARG A 300 -8.41 63.88 71.37
C ARG A 300 -8.06 64.53 72.72
N GLU A 301 -8.50 63.92 73.82
CA GLU A 301 -8.25 64.42 75.17
C GLU A 301 -6.75 64.30 75.53
N ALA A 302 -6.11 63.19 75.16
CA ALA A 302 -4.68 62.96 75.40
C ALA A 302 -3.74 63.90 74.62
N ARG A 303 -4.13 64.36 73.42
CA ARG A 303 -3.28 65.21 72.56
C ARG A 303 -3.13 66.64 73.10
N SER A 304 -4.12 67.14 73.83
CA SER A 304 -4.09 68.47 74.48
C SER A 304 -3.08 68.59 75.62
N LEU A 305 -2.64 67.46 76.21
CA LEU A 305 -1.71 67.43 77.34
C LEU A 305 -0.23 67.34 76.90
N LEU A 306 0.05 66.96 75.64
CA LEU A 306 1.41 66.72 75.15
C LEU A 306 2.04 67.95 74.45
N GLU A 307 1.26 68.89 73.94
CA GLU A 307 1.78 70.11 73.27
C GLU A 307 2.43 71.12 74.23
N GLY A 308 2.24 70.98 75.55
CA GLY A 308 2.85 71.87 76.56
C GLY A 308 4.28 71.49 77.00
N LEU A 309 4.82 70.34 76.59
CA LEU A 309 6.09 69.78 77.10
C LEU A 309 7.26 69.77 76.11
N ALA A 310 7.05 70.13 74.84
CA ALA A 310 8.08 70.05 73.80
C ALA A 310 8.99 71.30 73.67
N GLN A 311 8.68 72.41 74.36
CA GLN A 311 9.32 73.72 74.13
C GLN A 311 10.74 73.88 74.72
N ASP A 312 11.20 73.01 75.63
CA ASP A 312 12.47 73.20 76.38
C ASP A 312 13.60 72.21 76.04
N MET A 313 13.33 71.08 75.36
CA MET A 313 14.37 70.09 75.06
C MET A 313 14.11 69.34 73.73
N PRO A 314 14.87 69.61 72.66
CA PRO A 314 14.62 69.05 71.33
C PRO A 314 15.18 67.62 71.10
N ILE A 315 15.78 66.99 72.13
CA ILE A 315 16.24 65.58 72.11
C ILE A 315 15.97 64.88 73.45
N ILE A 316 15.86 63.56 73.44
CA ILE A 316 15.87 62.72 74.65
C ILE A 316 17.11 61.83 74.63
N ILE A 317 18.00 61.95 75.61
CA ILE A 317 19.13 61.01 75.78
C ILE A 317 18.61 59.67 76.32
N LYS A 318 18.88 58.59 75.60
CA LYS A 318 18.46 57.22 75.93
C LYS A 318 19.57 56.42 76.62
N GLY A 319 20.83 56.70 76.32
CA GLY A 319 21.95 55.91 76.83
C GLY A 319 23.32 56.56 76.61
N ALA A 320 24.32 56.11 77.37
CA ALA A 320 25.73 56.30 77.06
C ALA A 320 26.54 55.01 77.28
N GLY A 321 27.63 54.84 76.52
CA GLY A 321 28.55 53.72 76.62
C GLY A 321 30.00 54.14 76.39
N VAL A 322 30.95 53.32 76.84
CA VAL A 322 32.39 53.57 76.70
C VAL A 322 33.12 52.45 75.98
N ALA A 323 34.21 52.82 75.31
CA ALA A 323 35.16 51.89 74.70
C ALA A 323 36.57 52.47 74.80
N THR A 324 37.59 51.61 74.80
CA THR A 324 39.00 52.05 74.89
C THR A 324 39.83 51.46 73.76
N THR A 325 40.84 52.21 73.31
CA THR A 325 41.75 51.80 72.22
C THR A 325 43.19 52.22 72.49
N SER A 326 44.13 51.53 71.85
CA SER A 326 45.58 51.77 72.02
C SER A 326 46.07 53.04 71.32
N GLN A 327 45.41 53.46 70.25
CA GLN A 327 45.73 54.68 69.49
C GLN A 327 44.47 55.51 69.28
N THR A 328 44.64 56.84 69.23
CA THR A 328 43.53 57.80 69.02
C THR A 328 42.88 57.70 67.63
N THR A 329 43.53 57.02 66.69
CA THR A 329 43.02 56.81 65.32
C THR A 329 42.17 55.55 65.17
N ASP A 330 42.23 54.63 66.14
CA ASP A 330 41.47 53.39 66.10
C ASP A 330 40.07 53.65 66.66
N ARG A 331 39.07 53.74 65.78
CA ARG A 331 37.68 53.94 66.19
C ARG A 331 37.09 52.62 66.70
N PRO A 332 36.58 52.56 67.93
CA PRO A 332 35.97 51.33 68.46
C PRO A 332 34.58 51.08 67.86
N ASN A 333 34.23 49.79 67.75
CA ASN A 333 32.95 49.35 67.19
C ASN A 333 31.91 48.96 68.25
N ASP A 334 32.32 48.68 69.49
CA ASP A 334 31.44 48.23 70.57
C ASP A 334 31.60 49.10 71.82
N PHE A 335 30.49 49.62 72.33
CA PHE A 335 30.44 50.46 73.53
C PHE A 335 29.67 49.76 74.64
N SER A 336 30.21 49.77 75.87
CA SER A 336 29.58 49.10 77.00
C SER A 336 29.74 49.89 78.30
N SER A 337 29.18 49.40 79.42
CA SER A 337 29.42 49.99 80.75
C SER A 337 30.75 49.55 81.38
N LYS A 338 31.53 48.70 80.70
CA LYS A 338 32.86 48.23 81.09
C LYS A 338 33.82 48.30 79.92
N ALA A 339 35.00 48.86 80.11
CA ALA A 339 36.05 48.88 79.08
C ALA A 339 37.39 48.50 79.71
N ARG A 340 38.35 47.98 78.92
CA ARG A 340 39.67 47.69 79.45
C ARG A 340 40.45 48.97 79.68
N VAL A 341 41.37 49.00 80.64
CA VAL A 341 42.30 50.14 80.72
C VAL A 341 43.20 50.16 79.48
N ASP A 342 43.12 51.23 78.69
CA ASP A 342 43.96 51.46 77.50
C ASP A 342 44.24 52.96 77.34
N HIS A 343 45.04 53.34 76.34
CA HIS A 343 45.55 54.70 76.14
C HIS A 343 44.45 55.76 75.88
N CYS A 344 43.38 55.39 75.18
CA CYS A 344 42.37 56.32 74.71
C CYS A 344 40.94 55.84 75.05
N LEU A 345 40.07 56.73 75.56
CA LEU A 345 38.68 56.45 75.93
C LEU A 345 37.69 57.14 74.99
N TRP A 346 36.73 56.40 74.44
CA TRP A 346 35.68 56.88 73.56
C TRP A 346 34.32 56.79 74.26
N ILE A 347 33.45 57.77 74.05
CA ILE A 347 32.10 57.83 74.60
C ILE A 347 31.09 57.78 73.45
N ALA A 348 30.11 56.89 73.55
CA ALA A 348 28.93 56.87 72.69
C ALA A 348 27.73 57.41 73.44
N ILE A 349 26.94 58.28 72.83
CA ILE A 349 25.67 58.80 73.37
C ILE A 349 24.53 58.43 72.43
N GLU A 350 23.54 57.73 72.96
CA GLU A 350 22.31 57.36 72.28
C GLU A 350 21.22 58.39 72.57
N TYR A 351 20.58 58.95 71.54
CA TYR A 351 19.54 59.97 71.66
C TYR A 351 18.40 59.75 70.67
N LYS A 352 17.18 60.20 71.03
CA LYS A 352 16.03 60.31 70.12
C LYS A 352 15.77 61.77 69.82
N GLU A 353 15.63 62.10 68.54
CA GLU A 353 15.32 63.45 68.08
C GLU A 353 13.82 63.75 68.31
N LEU A 354 13.51 64.90 68.90
CA LEU A 354 12.14 65.41 69.02
C LEU A 354 11.89 66.54 68.01
N GLU A 355 12.90 67.40 67.77
CA GLU A 355 12.86 68.51 66.81
C GLU A 355 14.20 68.70 66.08
N GLU A 356 14.20 69.42 64.96
CA GLU A 356 15.41 69.84 64.22
C GLU A 356 16.09 71.01 64.95
N ALA A 357 17.31 70.80 65.43
CA ALA A 357 18.07 71.77 66.20
C ALA A 357 19.57 71.46 66.12
N THR A 358 20.39 72.50 66.29
CA THR A 358 21.83 72.33 66.55
C THR A 358 22.05 72.43 68.07
N ILE A 359 22.67 71.42 68.66
CA ILE A 359 22.84 71.27 70.11
C ILE A 359 24.31 70.94 70.37
N ASP A 360 24.96 71.69 71.25
CA ASP A 360 26.30 71.34 71.73
C ASP A 360 26.17 70.61 73.07
N LEU A 361 26.63 69.36 73.13
CA LEU A 361 26.70 68.59 74.36
C LEU A 361 28.13 68.61 74.91
N ARG A 362 28.29 68.83 76.21
CA ARG A 362 29.55 68.64 76.93
C ARG A 362 29.51 67.32 77.67
N CYS A 363 30.54 66.50 77.49
CA CYS A 363 30.71 65.23 78.19
C CYS A 363 31.89 65.31 79.13
N ASP A 364 31.57 65.25 80.42
CA ASP A 364 32.55 65.29 81.50
C ASP A 364 32.70 63.88 82.08
N VAL A 365 33.95 63.41 82.17
CA VAL A 365 34.29 62.10 82.74
C VAL A 365 34.94 62.30 84.09
N TYR A 366 34.32 61.76 85.13
CA TYR A 366 34.81 61.84 86.49
C TYR A 366 35.29 60.49 86.99
N ARG A 367 36.36 60.48 87.78
CA ARG A 367 36.68 59.32 88.63
C ARG A 367 35.66 59.25 89.76
N ALA A 368 35.01 58.10 89.93
CA ALA A 368 33.86 58.00 90.83
C ALA A 368 34.23 58.11 92.32
N GLU A 369 35.46 57.75 92.68
CA GLU A 369 35.93 57.72 94.08
C GLU A 369 36.03 59.12 94.69
N ASP A 370 36.55 60.09 93.93
CA ASP A 370 36.86 61.43 94.42
C ASP A 370 36.24 62.55 93.57
N HIS A 371 35.41 62.19 92.58
CA HIS A 371 34.78 63.13 91.64
C HIS A 371 35.81 63.99 90.90
N TYR A 372 37.03 63.48 90.72
CA TYR A 372 38.07 64.19 89.99
C TYR A 372 37.74 64.16 88.49
N LEU A 373 37.67 65.34 87.85
CA LEU A 373 37.46 65.47 86.42
C LEU A 373 38.68 64.93 85.67
N MET A 374 38.50 63.80 84.99
CA MET A 374 39.54 63.12 84.22
C MET A 374 39.66 63.69 82.82
N ALA A 375 38.53 63.98 82.18
CA ALA A 375 38.49 64.51 80.82
C ALA A 375 37.15 65.20 80.56
N SER A 376 37.16 66.17 79.65
CA SER A 376 35.97 66.88 79.18
C SER A 376 36.04 67.00 77.65
N VAL A 377 34.90 66.81 76.97
CA VAL A 377 34.83 66.94 75.52
C VAL A 377 33.49 67.49 75.07
N GLU A 378 33.52 68.37 74.07
CA GLU A 378 32.33 68.90 73.43
C GLU A 378 31.98 68.08 72.18
N ILE A 379 30.70 67.78 72.03
CA ILE A 379 30.12 66.99 70.94
C ILE A 379 29.02 67.84 70.30
N PRO A 380 29.30 68.50 69.17
CA PRO A 380 28.27 69.20 68.41
C PRO A 380 27.33 68.18 67.74
N LEU A 381 26.04 68.40 67.88
CA LEU A 381 24.96 67.59 67.33
C LEU A 381 24.06 68.44 66.43
N GLN A 382 23.77 67.93 65.25
CA GLN A 382 22.76 68.50 64.36
C GLN A 382 21.65 67.47 64.19
N THR A 383 20.46 67.74 64.73
CA THR A 383 19.30 66.87 64.58
C THR A 383 18.55 67.23 63.30
N LEU A 384 18.09 66.21 62.57
CA LEU A 384 17.52 66.34 61.21
C LEU A 384 16.11 65.74 61.11
N LEU A 385 15.54 65.26 62.22
CA LEU A 385 14.18 64.72 62.36
C LEU A 385 13.83 63.66 61.31
N LEU A 386 14.81 62.83 60.91
CA LEU A 386 14.56 61.73 59.97
C LEU A 386 14.12 60.48 60.76
N GLY A 387 12.81 60.40 61.04
CA GLY A 387 12.11 59.18 61.45
C GLY A 387 12.29 58.70 62.90
N GLU A 388 11.45 57.75 63.32
CA GLU A 388 11.44 57.17 64.66
C GLU A 388 12.63 56.21 64.90
N GLY A 389 13.83 56.76 65.11
CA GLY A 389 15.03 55.99 65.41
C GLY A 389 15.84 56.57 66.56
N VAL A 390 16.42 55.72 67.40
CA VAL A 390 17.48 56.12 68.34
C VAL A 390 18.79 56.21 67.56
N ARG A 391 19.51 57.32 67.71
CA ARG A 391 20.78 57.60 67.03
C ARG A 391 21.92 57.61 68.01
N THR A 392 23.13 57.34 67.53
CA THR A 392 24.33 57.32 68.35
C THR A 392 25.35 58.32 67.82
N VAL A 393 25.85 59.20 68.69
CA VAL A 393 27.00 60.07 68.42
C VAL A 393 28.20 59.61 69.24
N LEU A 394 29.40 59.74 68.67
CA LEU A 394 30.64 59.35 69.34
C LEU A 394 31.48 60.59 69.67
N SER A 395 32.10 60.59 70.84
CA SER A 395 33.13 61.56 71.20
C SER A 395 34.42 61.31 70.42
N PRO A 396 35.28 62.32 70.26
CA PRO A 396 36.71 62.11 70.07
C PRO A 396 37.31 61.23 71.17
N GLY A 397 38.39 60.53 70.84
CA GLY A 397 39.14 59.74 71.80
C GLY A 397 39.83 60.59 72.87
N LEU A 398 39.50 60.36 74.13
CA LEU A 398 40.02 61.05 75.31
C LEU A 398 41.29 60.36 75.82
N VAL A 399 42.41 61.08 75.83
CA VAL A 399 43.68 60.57 76.35
C VAL A 399 43.91 61.13 77.76
N ALA A 400 44.06 60.24 78.72
CA ALA A 400 44.41 60.55 80.11
C ALA A 400 45.14 59.36 80.74
N ASP A 401 45.66 59.52 81.96
CA ASP A 401 46.24 58.43 82.75
C ASP A 401 45.12 57.53 83.34
N TRP A 402 44.46 56.79 82.46
CA TRP A 402 43.39 55.88 82.82
C TRP A 402 43.92 54.75 83.71
N LYS A 403 43.24 54.51 84.83
CA LYS A 403 43.53 53.39 85.74
C LYS A 403 42.30 52.52 85.91
N GLU A 404 42.51 51.27 86.30
CA GLU A 404 41.42 50.38 86.67
C GLU A 404 40.62 51.02 87.80
N GLY A 405 39.29 51.09 87.66
CA GLY A 405 38.47 51.83 88.62
C GLY A 405 37.08 52.17 88.10
N SER A 406 36.27 52.77 88.96
CA SER A 406 34.93 53.25 88.62
C SER A 406 34.97 54.71 88.19
N TYR A 407 34.24 55.03 87.13
CA TYR A 407 34.15 56.35 86.54
C TYR A 407 32.68 56.69 86.25
N ARG A 408 32.40 57.94 85.94
CA ARG A 408 31.06 58.41 85.58
C ARG A 408 31.15 59.38 84.43
N ILE A 409 30.26 59.21 83.45
CA ILE A 409 30.04 60.19 82.39
C ILE A 409 28.86 61.05 82.79
N GLU A 410 29.03 62.35 82.68
CA GLU A 410 27.98 63.35 82.78
C GLU A 410 27.85 64.06 81.43
N VAL A 411 26.64 64.08 80.89
CA VAL A 411 26.31 64.77 79.64
C VAL A 411 25.52 66.01 79.99
N LEU A 412 26.05 67.17 79.61
CA LEU A 412 25.49 68.47 79.89
C LEU A 412 25.10 69.19 78.59
N LYS A 413 24.04 69.99 78.66
CA LYS A 413 23.68 70.98 77.64
C LYS A 413 23.80 72.36 78.29
N GLY A 414 24.85 73.11 77.95
CA GLY A 414 25.23 74.29 78.73
C GLY A 414 25.62 73.89 80.16
N ASP A 415 24.89 74.41 81.16
CA ASP A 415 25.10 74.11 82.58
C ASP A 415 24.09 73.08 83.15
N GLN A 416 23.17 72.57 82.33
CA GLN A 416 22.16 71.60 82.78
C GLN A 416 22.66 70.17 82.57
N LEU A 417 22.69 69.37 83.64
CA LEU A 417 22.92 67.93 83.57
C LEU A 417 21.70 67.24 82.92
N VAL A 418 21.90 66.61 81.77
CA VAL A 418 20.82 65.95 81.01
C VAL A 418 20.88 64.43 81.17
N TYR A 419 22.08 63.87 81.36
CA TYR A 419 22.27 62.45 81.55
C TYR A 419 23.51 62.16 82.38
N SER A 420 23.46 61.12 83.21
CA SER A 420 24.63 60.66 83.96
C SER A 420 24.61 59.14 84.04
N LYS A 421 25.79 58.52 83.83
CA LYS A 421 25.91 57.06 83.91
C LYS A 421 27.28 56.63 84.42
N PRO A 422 27.34 55.72 85.40
CA PRO A 422 28.59 55.12 85.84
C PRO A 422 29.09 54.08 84.83
N PHE A 423 30.41 53.97 84.70
CA PHE A 423 31.09 52.90 83.96
C PHE A 423 32.34 52.45 84.72
N ARG A 424 32.92 51.31 84.33
CA ARG A 424 34.10 50.76 84.99
C ARG A 424 35.21 50.47 83.98
N LEU A 425 36.42 50.91 84.29
CA LEU A 425 37.62 50.42 83.60
C LEU A 425 38.15 49.20 84.35
N ILE A 426 38.36 48.11 83.62
CA ILE A 426 38.79 46.79 84.13
C ILE A 426 40.09 46.30 83.50
#